data_AF-A0ABD3NVQ0-F1
#
_entry.id   AF-A0ABD3NVQ0-F1
#
_cell.length_a   1.000
_cell.length_b   1.000
_cell.length_c   1.000
_cell.angle_alpha   90.00
_cell.angle_beta   90.00
_cell.angle_gamma   90.00
#
_symmetry.space_group_name_H-M   'P 1'
#
loop_
_entity.id
_entity.type
_entity.pdbx_description
1 polymer ?
#
loop_
_entity_poly.entity_id
_entity_poly.type
_entity_poly.pdbx_seq_one_letter_code
_entity_poly.pdbx_strand_id
1 'polypeptide(L)'
;MANAPQAKEATASPASPEADSSNNSQNPTHSTNTASKPPSKSTVLLASCSIALLLLGTLLGGFVTSRLLDSEYQQIIAKLRVNYQTSLTHSKEDRRTCLEEREAEKQPTQDAALLSSHEASLRSHEEWKACQSQSIQTERMHQQEMERQLLATNRALEDANAGLERASHRLKQTRKEYQHIEFELERRKLEWNETTRKYHETVQQLQDATGQLERVQSTLSTTEGQLANAERELEAAGREFDRRDVERAECDKTHREMISCQKMLKDALGGTGKEEICVSTIGQLDRDKTDLLQELSAVKSERDRVFEEISFLQQHRTHLEEQLSGFSLLATEHERERDELREQTVAVYEKIQNRDRQFVLDRYGPGPYRVEVVIELPTEIPTHESLILELGPLDIMPHTIKTFLEMIERETYIDGTFILAKDHIILGGPSDLHDAENNQRLTERMLQHGYHPDGALLFNEYSDEYPHVQGTVGFTAGKSGPMFYINLINNSEIHGALKDPCFAKFIRGFDLLERIAQMPKGEDGSFESPIYIVRTEVVND
;
A
#
# COMPACT_ATOMS: atom_id res chain seq x y z
N MET A 1 -21.59 -39.06 -28.01
CA MET A 1 -20.72 -39.16 -29.20
C MET A 1 -19.99 -37.85 -29.38
N ALA A 2 -18.75 -37.76 -28.90
CA ALA A 2 -17.70 -36.83 -29.32
C ALA A 2 -16.44 -37.25 -28.55
N ASN A 3 -15.40 -37.67 -29.28
CA ASN A 3 -14.18 -38.26 -28.76
C ASN A 3 -13.22 -37.19 -28.21
N ALA A 4 -12.66 -37.43 -27.02
CA ALA A 4 -11.50 -36.73 -26.49
C ALA A 4 -10.27 -37.66 -26.57
N PRO A 5 -9.09 -37.20 -27.03
CA PRO A 5 -7.90 -38.04 -27.01
C PRO A 5 -7.13 -37.89 -25.70
N GLN A 6 -6.78 -39.04 -25.12
CA GLN A 6 -5.85 -39.20 -24.00
C GLN A 6 -4.42 -38.93 -24.47
N ALA A 7 -3.71 -38.04 -23.77
CA ALA A 7 -2.25 -37.95 -23.83
C ALA A 7 -1.66 -38.56 -22.54
N LYS A 8 -0.88 -39.62 -22.72
CA LYS A 8 -0.02 -40.24 -21.70
C LYS A 8 1.28 -39.44 -21.63
N GLU A 9 1.61 -38.92 -20.46
CA GLU A 9 2.98 -38.50 -20.14
C GLU A 9 3.54 -39.43 -19.06
N ALA A 10 4.62 -40.12 -19.45
CA ALA A 10 5.49 -40.89 -18.58
C ALA A 10 6.71 -40.02 -18.30
N THR A 11 6.98 -39.72 -17.04
CA THR A 11 8.25 -39.11 -16.62
C THR A 11 8.92 -40.04 -15.62
N ALA A 12 10.02 -40.62 -16.09
CA ALA A 12 10.94 -41.44 -15.33
C ALA A 12 11.94 -40.55 -14.56
N SER A 13 12.21 -40.92 -13.30
CA SER A 13 13.34 -40.42 -12.51
C SER A 13 14.69 -40.88 -13.07
N PRO A 14 15.74 -40.10 -12.81
CA PRO A 14 17.03 -40.66 -12.37
C PRO A 14 17.46 -39.99 -11.04
N ALA A 15 17.65 -40.74 -9.95
CA ALA A 15 18.87 -41.50 -9.62
C ALA A 15 20.12 -40.61 -9.58
N SER A 16 20.43 -40.10 -8.38
CA SER A 16 21.70 -39.45 -8.02
C SER A 16 22.73 -40.51 -7.60
N PRO A 17 24.02 -40.37 -7.98
CA PRO A 17 25.09 -41.08 -7.29
C PRO A 17 25.80 -40.19 -6.29
N GLU A 18 26.01 -40.76 -5.11
CA GLU A 18 27.01 -40.37 -4.11
C GLU A 18 28.42 -40.36 -4.71
N ALA A 19 29.26 -39.43 -4.26
CA ALA A 19 30.70 -39.66 -4.19
C ALA A 19 31.34 -38.71 -3.15
N ASP A 20 31.86 -39.35 -2.10
CA ASP A 20 32.93 -38.86 -1.24
C ASP A 20 34.14 -38.33 -2.05
N SER A 21 34.83 -37.31 -1.54
CA SER A 21 36.24 -37.49 -1.16
C SER A 21 36.84 -36.26 -0.48
N SER A 22 37.52 -36.58 0.61
CA SER A 22 38.51 -35.82 1.36
C SER A 22 39.72 -35.37 0.51
N ASN A 23 40.24 -34.16 0.73
CA ASN A 23 41.65 -33.97 1.16
C ASN A 23 42.03 -32.49 1.44
N ASN A 24 42.27 -32.23 2.72
CA ASN A 24 43.48 -31.68 3.33
C ASN A 24 44.50 -30.89 2.46
N SER A 25 44.78 -29.62 2.81
CA SER A 25 46.16 -29.13 3.03
C SER A 25 46.20 -27.79 3.78
N GLN A 26 47.06 -27.76 4.81
CA GLN A 26 47.63 -26.63 5.56
C GLN A 26 48.38 -25.68 4.59
N ASN A 27 48.68 -24.39 4.83
CA ASN A 27 49.08 -23.62 6.03
C ASN A 27 49.10 -22.09 5.68
N PRO A 28 49.54 -21.13 6.53
CA PRO A 28 48.87 -19.84 6.73
C PRO A 28 49.68 -18.61 6.28
N THR A 29 49.00 -17.47 6.07
CA THR A 29 49.63 -16.15 6.16
C THR A 29 48.74 -15.16 6.89
N HIS A 30 49.31 -14.61 7.97
CA HIS A 30 48.77 -13.51 8.75
C HIS A 30 48.55 -12.26 7.89
N SER A 31 47.33 -11.73 7.89
CA SER A 31 47.04 -10.34 7.59
C SER A 31 46.01 -9.83 8.59
N THR A 32 46.48 -9.04 9.56
CA THR A 32 45.64 -8.33 10.52
C THR A 32 44.97 -7.15 9.83
N ASN A 33 43.88 -7.41 9.12
CA ASN A 33 42.86 -6.42 8.82
C ASN A 33 41.75 -6.59 9.86
N THR A 34 41.61 -5.61 10.75
CA THR A 34 40.46 -5.47 11.66
C THR A 34 39.22 -5.12 10.84
N ALA A 35 38.72 -6.09 10.09
CA ALA A 35 37.38 -6.07 9.54
C ALA A 35 36.41 -6.25 10.71
N SER A 36 35.58 -5.24 10.97
CA SER A 36 34.48 -5.33 11.92
C SER A 36 33.61 -6.52 11.53
N LYS A 37 33.65 -7.55 12.37
CA LYS A 37 32.86 -8.77 12.22
C LYS A 37 31.40 -8.36 12.03
N PRO A 38 30.72 -8.74 10.93
CA PRO A 38 29.33 -8.39 10.74
C PRO A 38 28.51 -8.86 11.95
N PRO A 39 27.56 -8.05 12.43
CA PRO A 39 26.75 -8.41 13.58
C PRO A 39 26.14 -9.78 13.31
N SER A 40 26.29 -10.70 14.26
CA SER A 40 25.73 -12.05 14.14
C SER A 40 24.24 -11.95 13.80
N LYS A 41 23.70 -12.90 13.02
CA LYS A 41 22.25 -12.94 12.70
C LYS A 41 21.37 -12.83 13.94
N SER A 42 21.87 -13.30 15.10
CA SER A 42 21.22 -13.14 16.41
C SER A 42 21.08 -11.67 16.85
N THR A 43 22.05 -10.80 16.55
CA THR A 43 22.02 -9.39 16.96
C THR A 43 21.03 -8.57 16.14
N VAL A 44 20.88 -8.89 14.84
CA VAL A 44 19.89 -8.25 13.96
C VAL A 44 18.46 -8.69 14.31
N LEU A 45 18.27 -9.97 14.66
CA LEU A 45 16.98 -10.47 15.12
C LEU A 45 16.56 -9.87 16.48
N LEU A 46 17.51 -9.71 17.41
CA LEU A 46 17.27 -9.05 18.69
C LEU A 46 16.93 -7.56 18.52
N ALA A 47 17.58 -6.87 17.59
CA ALA A 47 17.30 -5.46 17.31
C ALA A 47 15.91 -5.26 16.67
N SER A 48 15.53 -6.08 15.69
CA SER A 48 14.20 -6.04 15.07
C SER A 48 13.08 -6.38 16.06
N CYS A 49 13.24 -7.44 16.87
CA CYS A 49 12.29 -7.75 17.95
C CYS A 49 12.14 -6.60 18.96
N SER A 50 13.24 -5.91 19.30
CA SER A 50 13.19 -4.78 20.22
C SER A 50 12.43 -3.58 19.64
N ILE A 51 12.58 -3.31 18.33
CA ILE A 51 11.85 -2.25 17.63
C ILE A 51 10.36 -2.60 17.53
N ALA A 52 10.02 -3.85 17.16
CA ALA A 52 8.64 -4.30 17.09
C ALA A 52 7.92 -4.22 18.45
N LEU A 53 8.60 -4.59 19.55
CA LEU A 53 8.05 -4.45 20.90
C LEU A 53 7.85 -2.99 21.32
N LEU A 54 8.73 -2.07 20.90
CA LEU A 54 8.57 -0.63 21.16
C LEU A 54 7.40 -0.03 20.36
N LEU A 55 7.20 -0.44 19.11
CA LEU A 55 6.07 -0.03 18.28
C LEU A 55 4.75 -0.58 18.84
N LEU A 56 4.71 -1.87 19.19
CA LEU A 56 3.54 -2.49 19.82
C LEU A 56 3.21 -1.82 21.16
N GLY A 57 4.22 -1.52 21.97
CA GLY A 57 4.05 -0.82 23.25
C GLY A 57 3.52 0.60 23.10
N THR A 58 3.97 1.34 22.07
CA THR A 58 3.46 2.70 21.80
C THR A 58 2.03 2.68 21.25
N LEU A 59 1.68 1.73 20.40
CA LEU A 59 0.31 1.56 19.89
C LEU A 59 -0.66 1.12 20.99
N LEU A 60 -0.31 0.09 21.78
CA LEU A 60 -1.11 -0.33 22.94
C LEU A 60 -1.22 0.78 23.97
N GLY A 61 -0.13 1.48 24.24
CA GLY A 61 -0.12 2.66 25.13
C GLY A 61 -1.08 3.73 24.64
N GLY A 62 -1.05 4.08 23.34
CA GLY A 62 -1.97 5.05 22.73
C GLY A 62 -3.44 4.61 22.75
N PHE A 63 -3.71 3.33 22.50
CA PHE A 63 -5.06 2.78 22.56
C PHE A 63 -5.62 2.78 23.98
N VAL A 64 -4.81 2.37 24.96
CA VAL A 64 -5.20 2.34 26.37
C VAL A 64 -5.41 3.76 26.90
N THR A 65 -4.52 4.72 26.58
CA THR A 65 -4.70 6.11 26.98
C THR A 65 -5.92 6.75 26.32
N SER A 66 -6.18 6.49 25.04
CA SER A 66 -7.38 6.97 24.35
C SER A 66 -8.67 6.42 24.98
N ARG A 67 -8.68 5.12 25.35
CA ARG A 67 -9.81 4.48 26.05
C ARG A 67 -10.03 5.01 27.46
N LEU A 68 -8.94 5.24 28.21
CA LEU A 68 -8.99 5.84 29.53
C LEU A 68 -9.50 7.28 29.45
N LEU A 69 -9.00 8.07 28.48
CA LEU A 69 -9.45 9.44 28.24
C LEU A 69 -10.94 9.50 27.88
N ASP A 70 -11.41 8.63 26.99
CA ASP A 70 -12.84 8.57 26.62
C ASP A 70 -13.72 8.16 27.80
N SER A 71 -13.30 7.16 28.59
CA SER A 71 -13.97 6.74 29.82
C SER A 71 -14.03 7.87 30.86
N GLU A 72 -12.90 8.54 31.13
CA GLU A 72 -12.84 9.65 32.07
C GLU A 72 -13.67 10.84 31.58
N TYR A 73 -13.64 11.13 30.28
CA TYR A 73 -14.47 12.17 29.67
C TYR A 73 -15.97 11.91 29.86
N GLN A 74 -16.42 10.67 29.59
CA GLN A 74 -17.82 10.28 29.82
C GLN A 74 -18.20 10.37 31.31
N GLN A 75 -17.31 9.97 32.23
CA GLN A 75 -17.54 10.12 33.66
C GLN A 75 -17.62 11.58 34.10
N ILE A 76 -16.74 12.45 33.58
CA ILE A 76 -16.74 13.89 33.84
C ILE A 76 -18.05 14.51 33.35
N ILE A 77 -18.49 14.20 32.13
CA ILE A 77 -19.77 14.69 31.59
C ILE A 77 -20.95 14.20 32.42
N ALA A 78 -21.00 12.91 32.78
CA ALA A 78 -22.06 12.38 33.60
C ALA A 78 -22.12 13.07 34.97
N LYS A 79 -20.96 13.28 35.60
CA LYS A 79 -20.85 13.96 36.90
C LYS A 79 -21.22 15.44 36.82
N LEU A 80 -20.81 16.13 35.77
CA LEU A 80 -21.22 17.50 35.48
C LEU A 80 -22.74 17.61 35.33
N ARG A 81 -23.36 16.69 34.59
CA ARG A 81 -24.81 16.67 34.37
C ARG A 81 -25.58 16.47 35.68
N VAL A 82 -25.14 15.53 36.52
CA VAL A 82 -25.72 15.28 37.84
C VAL A 82 -25.53 16.48 38.77
N ASN A 83 -24.34 17.07 38.82
CA ASN A 83 -24.06 18.25 39.65
C ASN A 83 -24.90 19.45 39.22
N TYR A 84 -25.03 19.68 37.90
CA TYR A 84 -25.86 20.75 37.36
C TYR A 84 -27.33 20.55 37.71
N GLN A 85 -27.87 19.34 37.53
CA GLN A 85 -29.24 19.02 37.93
C GLN A 85 -29.46 19.22 39.44
N THR A 86 -28.52 18.77 40.27
CA THR A 86 -28.58 18.91 41.73
C THR A 86 -28.55 20.39 42.15
N SER A 87 -27.67 21.18 41.54
CA SER A 87 -27.57 22.62 41.79
C SER A 87 -28.84 23.36 41.36
N LEU A 88 -29.40 22.98 40.20
CA LEU A 88 -30.68 23.52 39.71
C LEU A 88 -31.84 23.18 40.65
N THR A 89 -31.90 21.96 41.18
CA THR A 89 -32.93 21.58 42.16
C THR A 89 -32.77 22.33 43.47
N HIS A 90 -31.54 22.48 43.97
CA HIS A 90 -31.27 23.22 45.21
C HIS A 90 -31.68 24.69 45.07
N SER A 91 -31.29 25.34 43.96
CA SER A 91 -31.69 26.72 43.66
C SER A 91 -33.20 26.90 43.57
N LYS A 92 -33.93 25.92 42.99
CA LYS A 92 -35.40 25.94 42.95
C LYS A 92 -36.02 25.79 44.35
N GLU A 93 -35.48 24.90 45.17
CA GLU A 93 -35.94 24.68 46.55
C GLU A 93 -35.69 25.91 47.42
N ASP A 94 -34.50 26.50 47.36
CA ASP A 94 -34.14 27.73 48.09
C ASP A 94 -35.06 28.89 47.69
N ARG A 95 -35.33 29.04 46.39
CA ARG A 95 -36.27 30.06 45.90
C ARG A 95 -37.69 29.80 46.41
N ARG A 96 -38.11 28.55 46.52
CA ARG A 96 -39.43 28.19 47.07
C ARG A 96 -39.51 28.55 48.55
N THR A 97 -38.52 28.16 49.35
CA THR A 97 -38.45 28.45 50.79
C THR A 97 -38.48 29.95 51.06
N CYS A 98 -37.69 30.76 50.33
CA CYS A 98 -37.74 32.22 50.46
C CYS A 98 -39.10 32.84 50.11
N LEU A 99 -39.84 32.25 49.17
CA LEU A 99 -41.20 32.72 48.82
C LEU A 99 -42.21 32.34 49.90
N GLU A 100 -42.13 31.13 50.45
CA GLU A 100 -42.98 30.65 51.54
C GLU A 100 -42.77 31.48 52.82
N GLU A 101 -41.53 31.80 53.20
CA GLU A 101 -41.23 32.68 54.35
C GLU A 101 -41.81 34.09 54.17
N ARG A 102 -41.70 34.65 52.95
CA ARG A 102 -42.28 35.97 52.62
C ARG A 102 -43.81 35.98 52.67
N GLU A 103 -44.45 34.87 52.32
CA GLU A 103 -45.91 34.74 52.44
C GLU A 103 -46.36 34.56 53.89
N ALA A 104 -45.58 33.84 54.71
CA ALA A 104 -45.83 33.68 56.14
C ALA A 104 -45.73 35.02 56.90
N GLU A 105 -44.79 35.90 56.54
CA GLU A 105 -44.64 37.23 57.14
C GLU A 105 -45.80 38.20 56.81
N LYS A 106 -46.62 37.93 55.80
CA LYS A 106 -47.74 38.82 55.40
C LYS A 106 -49.01 38.66 56.24
N GLN A 107 -49.06 37.76 57.23
CA GLN A 107 -50.22 37.65 58.12
C GLN A 107 -50.26 38.82 59.12
N PRO A 108 -51.32 39.66 59.13
CA PRO A 108 -51.39 40.82 59.99
C PRO A 108 -51.81 40.44 61.41
N THR A 109 -50.91 40.55 62.38
CA THR A 109 -51.27 40.59 63.81
C THR A 109 -51.38 42.04 64.29
N GLN A 110 -52.56 42.38 64.82
CA GLN A 110 -53.00 43.73 65.19
C GLN A 110 -52.15 44.40 66.30
N ASP A 111 -51.71 45.63 65.98
CA ASP A 111 -51.71 46.88 66.77
C ASP A 111 -50.84 47.10 68.03
N ALA A 112 -49.82 46.28 68.28
CA ALA A 112 -48.67 46.74 69.10
C ALA A 112 -47.29 46.38 68.50
N ALA A 113 -47.28 45.71 67.35
CA ALA A 113 -46.09 45.11 66.75
C ALA A 113 -45.41 45.95 65.66
N LEU A 114 -45.91 47.15 65.32
CA LEU A 114 -45.47 47.90 64.12
C LEU A 114 -43.99 48.34 64.11
N LEU A 115 -43.40 48.66 65.27
CA LEU A 115 -41.97 49.01 65.35
C LEU A 115 -41.05 47.78 65.36
N SER A 116 -41.43 46.72 66.10
CA SER A 116 -40.70 45.44 66.11
C SER A 116 -40.81 44.70 64.77
N SER A 117 -41.94 44.80 64.08
CA SER A 117 -42.18 44.25 62.74
C SER A 117 -41.34 44.97 61.69
N HIS A 118 -41.14 46.28 61.82
CA HIS A 118 -40.28 47.01 60.89
C HIS A 118 -38.80 46.63 61.05
N GLU A 119 -38.31 46.48 62.28
CA GLU A 119 -36.94 46.00 62.53
C GLU A 119 -36.74 44.54 62.10
N ALA A 120 -37.73 43.66 62.32
CA ALA A 120 -37.70 42.28 61.84
C ALA A 120 -37.70 42.20 60.31
N SER A 121 -38.52 43.01 59.64
CA SER A 121 -38.57 43.10 58.18
C SER A 121 -37.26 43.65 57.59
N LEU A 122 -36.59 44.59 58.28
CA LEU A 122 -35.27 45.06 57.88
C LEU A 122 -34.19 43.98 58.00
N ARG A 123 -34.18 43.20 59.09
CA ARG A 123 -33.26 42.07 59.26
C ARG A 123 -33.51 40.95 58.25
N SER A 124 -34.77 40.58 58.04
CA SER A 124 -35.20 39.61 57.02
C SER A 124 -34.76 40.05 55.61
N HIS A 125 -34.86 41.35 55.29
CA HIS A 125 -34.38 41.89 54.01
C HIS A 125 -32.85 41.88 53.87
N GLU A 126 -32.10 42.13 54.95
CA GLU A 126 -30.63 42.01 54.95
C GLU A 126 -30.17 40.56 54.80
N GLU A 127 -30.84 39.62 55.48
CA GLU A 127 -30.59 38.17 55.37
C GLU A 127 -30.92 37.67 53.95
N TRP A 128 -32.02 38.13 53.36
CA TRP A 128 -32.38 37.81 51.97
C TRP A 128 -31.33 38.34 50.98
N LYS A 129 -30.85 39.57 51.16
CA LYS A 129 -29.77 40.12 50.32
C LYS A 129 -28.47 39.34 50.48
N ALA A 130 -28.13 38.91 51.69
CA ALA A 130 -26.96 38.08 51.94
C ALA A 130 -27.09 36.71 51.26
N CYS A 131 -28.25 36.07 51.36
CA CYS A 131 -28.56 34.80 50.69
C CYS A 131 -28.51 34.95 49.15
N GLN A 132 -29.11 36.00 48.60
CA GLN A 132 -29.06 36.30 47.16
C GLN A 132 -27.61 36.52 46.69
N SER A 133 -26.82 37.29 47.44
CA SER A 133 -25.41 37.53 47.14
C SER A 133 -24.60 36.23 47.17
N GLN A 134 -24.85 35.35 48.15
CA GLN A 134 -24.20 34.05 48.24
C GLN A 134 -24.58 33.13 47.07
N SER A 135 -25.86 33.08 46.71
CA SER A 135 -26.35 32.31 45.56
C SER A 135 -25.69 32.75 44.24
N ILE A 136 -25.63 34.07 43.99
CA ILE A 136 -24.93 34.64 42.82
C ILE A 136 -23.44 34.27 42.84
N GLN A 137 -22.80 34.30 44.00
CA GLN A 137 -21.39 33.93 44.13
C GLN A 137 -21.16 32.44 43.84
N THR A 138 -22.02 31.55 44.33
CA THR A 138 -21.95 30.11 44.04
C THR A 138 -22.19 29.82 42.56
N GLU A 139 -23.16 30.48 41.94
CA GLU A 139 -23.41 30.36 40.49
C GLU A 139 -22.20 30.80 39.67
N ARG A 140 -21.58 31.94 40.01
CA ARG A 140 -20.33 32.40 39.36
C ARG A 140 -19.20 31.40 39.52
N MET A 141 -19.03 30.81 40.71
CA MET A 141 -18.01 29.79 40.94
C MET A 141 -18.26 28.53 40.09
N HIS A 142 -19.51 28.09 39.95
CA HIS A 142 -19.87 26.96 39.08
C HIS A 142 -19.65 27.27 37.60
N GLN A 143 -20.00 28.48 37.15
CA GLN A 143 -19.72 28.93 35.78
C GLN A 143 -18.21 28.91 35.49
N GLN A 144 -17.39 29.46 36.39
CA GLN A 144 -15.93 29.46 36.24
C GLN A 144 -15.33 28.05 36.22
N GLU A 145 -15.86 27.14 37.04
CA GLU A 145 -15.39 25.74 37.04
C GLU A 145 -15.78 25.02 35.75
N MET A 146 -16.99 25.24 35.25
CA MET A 146 -17.45 24.69 33.96
C MET A 146 -16.60 25.21 32.79
N GLU A 147 -16.31 26.51 32.76
CA GLU A 147 -15.42 27.12 31.77
C GLU A 147 -14.02 26.52 31.81
N ARG A 148 -13.46 26.27 33.01
CA ARG A 148 -12.17 25.59 33.15
C ARG A 148 -12.19 24.17 32.61
N GLN A 149 -13.23 23.39 32.90
CA GLN A 149 -13.34 22.02 32.43
C GLN A 149 -13.54 21.95 30.90
N LEU A 150 -14.31 22.88 30.34
CA LEU A 150 -14.48 23.01 28.89
C LEU A 150 -13.16 23.40 28.21
N LEU A 151 -12.42 24.35 28.77
CA LEU A 151 -11.10 24.73 28.28
C LEU A 151 -10.10 23.58 28.34
N ALA A 152 -10.09 22.81 29.43
CA ALA A 152 -9.23 21.64 29.59
C ALA A 152 -9.58 20.55 28.56
N THR A 153 -10.87 20.32 28.33
CA THR A 153 -11.35 19.37 27.32
C THR A 153 -10.93 19.79 25.91
N ASN A 154 -11.12 21.07 25.56
CA ASN A 154 -10.75 21.57 24.23
C ASN A 154 -9.25 21.41 23.98
N ARG A 155 -8.39 21.70 24.98
CA ARG A 155 -6.95 21.44 24.87
C ARG A 155 -6.63 19.96 24.66
N ALA A 156 -7.30 19.06 25.37
CA ALA A 156 -7.11 17.62 25.17
C ALA A 156 -7.52 17.16 23.76
N LEU A 157 -8.59 17.74 23.19
CA LEU A 157 -9.01 17.49 21.81
C LEU A 157 -8.01 18.04 20.79
N GLU A 158 -7.48 19.26 21.01
CA GLU A 158 -6.42 19.83 20.19
C GLU A 158 -5.16 18.94 20.18
N ASP A 159 -4.73 18.46 21.35
CA ASP A 159 -3.59 17.55 21.50
C ASP A 159 -3.83 16.21 20.79
N ALA A 160 -5.05 15.67 20.89
CA ALA A 160 -5.46 14.43 20.21
C ALA A 160 -5.47 14.60 18.69
N ASN A 161 -6.03 15.70 18.17
CA ASN A 161 -6.02 16.02 16.75
C ASN A 161 -4.59 16.20 16.22
N ALA A 162 -3.72 16.91 16.95
CA ALA A 162 -2.31 17.01 16.60
C ALA A 162 -1.62 15.64 16.62
N GLY A 163 -2.02 14.74 17.52
CA GLY A 163 -1.59 13.34 17.53
C GLY A 163 -2.01 12.58 16.27
N LEU A 164 -3.27 12.73 15.85
CA LEU A 164 -3.83 12.11 14.66
C LEU A 164 -3.16 12.62 13.38
N GLU A 165 -2.89 13.92 13.26
CA GLU A 165 -2.15 14.49 12.14
C GLU A 165 -0.73 13.92 12.04
N ARG A 166 -0.02 13.81 13.17
CA ARG A 166 1.31 13.18 13.22
C ARG A 166 1.24 11.71 12.79
N ALA A 167 0.23 10.96 13.23
CA ALA A 167 0.02 9.57 12.83
C ALA A 167 -0.27 9.45 11.33
N SER A 168 -1.14 10.32 10.79
CA SER A 168 -1.46 10.41 9.36
C SER A 168 -0.21 10.74 8.52
N HIS A 169 0.62 11.68 8.97
CA HIS A 169 1.88 12.01 8.31
C HIS A 169 2.84 10.81 8.32
N ARG A 170 2.97 10.11 9.45
CA ARG A 170 3.80 8.89 9.54
C ARG A 170 3.29 7.81 8.58
N LEU A 171 2.00 7.54 8.53
CA LEU A 171 1.40 6.59 7.59
C LEU A 171 1.69 6.97 6.13
N LYS A 172 1.58 8.26 5.78
CA LYS A 172 1.94 8.75 4.43
C LYS A 172 3.43 8.54 4.12
N GLN A 173 4.31 8.74 5.11
CA GLN A 173 5.74 8.51 4.96
C GLN A 173 6.05 7.01 4.80
N THR A 174 5.54 6.15 5.68
CA THR A 174 5.70 4.69 5.60
C THR A 174 5.16 4.14 4.28
N ARG A 175 4.06 4.68 3.76
CA ARG A 175 3.55 4.33 2.43
C ARG A 175 4.55 4.64 1.32
N LYS A 176 5.23 5.80 1.37
CA LYS A 176 6.26 6.16 0.39
C LYS A 176 7.49 5.25 0.50
N GLU A 177 7.90 4.92 1.73
CA GLU A 177 9.00 4.00 2.00
C GLU A 177 8.68 2.60 1.43
N TYR A 178 7.46 2.09 1.63
CA TYR A 178 7.01 0.84 1.05
C TYR A 178 7.03 0.85 -0.48
N GLN A 179 6.49 1.89 -1.11
CA GLN A 179 6.52 2.05 -2.58
C GLN A 179 7.95 2.08 -3.12
N HIS A 180 8.88 2.70 -2.39
CA HIS A 180 10.28 2.71 -2.75
C HIS A 180 10.93 1.32 -2.63
N ILE A 181 10.65 0.59 -1.56
CA ILE A 181 11.13 -0.79 -1.36
C ILE A 181 10.57 -1.72 -2.46
N GLU A 182 9.29 -1.61 -2.79
CA GLU A 182 8.65 -2.39 -3.86
C GLU A 182 9.32 -2.12 -5.22
N PHE A 183 9.60 -0.86 -5.53
CA PHE A 183 10.33 -0.48 -6.74
C PHE A 183 11.77 -1.04 -6.77
N GLU A 184 12.51 -0.93 -5.67
CA GLU A 184 13.86 -1.48 -5.56
C GLU A 184 13.86 -3.01 -5.68
N LEU A 185 12.87 -3.71 -5.10
CA LEU A 185 12.70 -5.14 -5.23
C LEU A 185 12.47 -5.57 -6.69
N GLU A 186 11.62 -4.87 -7.43
CA GLU A 186 11.43 -5.12 -8.87
C GLU A 186 12.69 -4.84 -9.69
N ARG A 187 13.42 -3.76 -9.38
CA ARG A 187 14.71 -3.49 -10.05
C ARG A 187 15.72 -4.63 -9.79
N ARG A 188 15.82 -5.12 -8.56
CA ARG A 188 16.73 -6.22 -8.19
C ARG A 188 16.33 -7.54 -8.84
N LYS A 189 15.03 -7.83 -8.98
CA LYS A 189 14.56 -9.01 -9.74
C LYS A 189 15.00 -8.95 -11.20
N LEU A 190 14.95 -7.77 -11.82
CA LEU A 190 15.41 -7.57 -13.20
C LEU A 190 16.92 -7.80 -13.33
N GLU A 191 17.71 -7.22 -12.42
CA GLU A 191 19.17 -7.43 -12.34
C GLU A 191 19.54 -8.92 -12.16
N TRP A 192 18.81 -9.63 -11.28
CA TRP A 192 18.99 -11.07 -11.06
C TRP A 192 18.66 -11.89 -12.31
N ASN A 193 17.58 -11.56 -13.02
CA ASN A 193 17.21 -12.22 -14.27
C ASN A 193 18.28 -12.01 -15.36
N GLU A 194 18.82 -10.80 -15.49
CA GLU A 194 19.86 -10.50 -16.47
C GLU A 194 21.17 -11.25 -16.14
N THR A 195 21.58 -11.25 -14.87
CA THR A 195 22.77 -11.97 -14.41
C THR A 195 22.62 -13.48 -14.62
N THR A 196 21.43 -14.01 -14.33
CA THR A 196 21.11 -15.43 -14.56
C THR A 196 21.18 -15.77 -16.04
N ARG A 197 20.67 -14.91 -16.93
CA ARG A 197 20.79 -15.11 -18.38
C ARG A 197 22.25 -15.14 -18.83
N LYS A 198 23.05 -14.15 -18.42
CA LYS A 198 24.49 -14.09 -18.74
C LYS A 198 25.22 -15.34 -18.27
N TYR A 199 24.95 -15.79 -17.03
CA TYR A 199 25.51 -17.03 -16.51
C TYR A 199 25.24 -18.24 -17.42
N HIS A 200 24.00 -18.41 -17.89
CA HIS A 200 23.66 -19.52 -18.81
C HIS A 200 24.37 -19.39 -20.16
N GLU A 201 24.47 -18.18 -20.71
CA GLU A 201 25.21 -17.90 -21.95
C GLU A 201 26.70 -18.26 -21.81
N THR A 202 27.34 -17.87 -20.72
CA THR A 202 28.75 -18.18 -20.44
C THR A 202 28.97 -19.68 -20.21
N VAL A 203 28.05 -20.37 -19.52
CA VAL A 203 28.10 -21.84 -19.37
C VAL A 203 28.01 -22.54 -20.73
N GLN A 204 27.16 -22.05 -21.64
CA GLN A 204 27.08 -22.59 -23.00
C GLN A 204 28.39 -22.38 -23.77
N GLN A 205 29.00 -21.19 -23.69
CA GLN A 205 30.30 -20.91 -24.31
C GLN A 205 31.40 -21.83 -23.78
N LEU A 206 31.42 -22.12 -22.47
CA LEU A 206 32.37 -23.06 -21.89
C LEU A 206 32.18 -24.48 -22.44
N GLN A 207 30.94 -24.94 -22.59
CA GLN A 207 30.64 -26.24 -23.20
C GLN A 207 31.14 -26.31 -24.65
N ASP A 208 30.91 -25.26 -25.44
CA ASP A 208 31.35 -25.19 -26.83
C ASP A 208 32.89 -25.19 -26.94
N ALA A 209 33.58 -24.40 -26.10
CA ALA A 209 35.04 -24.36 -26.04
C ALA A 209 35.64 -25.71 -25.59
N THR A 210 34.98 -26.39 -24.63
CA THR A 210 35.39 -27.73 -24.20
C THR A 210 35.25 -28.73 -25.34
N GLY A 211 34.14 -28.70 -26.09
CA GLY A 211 33.95 -29.55 -27.27
C GLY A 211 34.89 -29.21 -28.45
N GLN A 212 35.37 -27.97 -28.57
CA GLN A 212 36.45 -27.63 -29.51
C GLN A 212 37.78 -28.22 -29.07
N LEU A 213 38.12 -28.10 -27.77
CA LEU A 213 39.35 -28.65 -27.22
C LEU A 213 39.43 -30.17 -27.39
N GLU A 214 38.35 -30.89 -27.16
CA GLU A 214 38.26 -32.34 -27.41
C GLU A 214 38.49 -32.69 -28.88
N ARG A 215 37.94 -31.90 -29.81
CA ARG A 215 38.16 -32.07 -31.26
C ARG A 215 39.62 -31.84 -31.65
N VAL A 216 40.24 -30.76 -31.17
CA VAL A 216 41.66 -30.46 -31.43
C VAL A 216 42.56 -31.57 -30.86
N GLN A 217 42.28 -32.05 -29.64
CA GLN A 217 43.01 -33.17 -29.04
C GLN A 217 42.89 -34.46 -29.85
N SER A 218 41.69 -34.78 -30.35
CA SER A 218 41.47 -35.94 -31.22
C SER A 218 42.26 -35.83 -32.54
N THR A 219 42.27 -34.64 -33.16
CA THR A 219 43.04 -34.40 -34.39
C THR A 219 44.54 -34.53 -34.12
N LEU A 220 45.04 -33.94 -33.02
CA LEU A 220 46.43 -34.04 -32.60
C LEU A 220 46.87 -35.50 -32.38
N SER A 221 46.05 -36.30 -31.70
CA SER A 221 46.34 -37.73 -31.50
C SER A 221 46.39 -38.49 -32.83
N THR A 222 45.54 -38.12 -33.79
CA THR A 222 45.53 -38.73 -35.13
C THR A 222 46.78 -38.34 -35.92
N THR A 223 47.19 -37.07 -35.91
CA THR A 223 48.40 -36.60 -36.61
C THR A 223 49.67 -37.16 -35.98
N GLU A 224 49.74 -37.29 -34.65
CA GLU A 224 50.83 -37.98 -33.96
C GLU A 224 50.92 -39.46 -34.40
N GLY A 225 49.79 -40.14 -34.53
CA GLY A 225 49.74 -41.51 -35.05
C GLY A 225 50.22 -41.62 -36.50
N GLN A 226 49.85 -40.65 -37.35
CA GLN A 226 50.32 -40.57 -38.74
C GLN A 226 51.82 -40.28 -38.84
N LEU A 227 52.33 -39.34 -38.05
CA LEU A 227 53.76 -39.02 -38.00
C LEU A 227 54.57 -40.24 -37.56
N ALA A 228 54.15 -40.94 -36.50
CA ALA A 228 54.80 -42.17 -36.04
C ALA A 228 54.75 -43.33 -37.04
N ASN A 229 53.73 -43.37 -37.92
CA ASN A 229 53.69 -44.29 -39.05
C ASN A 229 54.70 -43.88 -40.14
N ALA A 230 54.70 -42.61 -40.53
CA ALA A 230 55.61 -42.08 -41.55
C ALA A 230 57.09 -42.23 -41.16
N GLU A 231 57.43 -41.98 -39.89
CA GLU A 231 58.77 -42.22 -39.35
C GLU A 231 59.18 -43.69 -39.44
N ARG A 232 58.27 -44.62 -39.13
CA ARG A 232 58.52 -46.07 -39.28
C ARG A 232 58.70 -46.49 -40.73
N GLU A 233 57.92 -45.92 -41.65
CA GLU A 233 58.06 -46.16 -43.09
C GLU A 233 59.40 -45.63 -43.61
N LEU A 234 59.81 -44.44 -43.18
CA LEU A 234 61.10 -43.84 -43.53
C LEU A 234 62.26 -44.70 -43.01
N GLU A 235 62.17 -45.17 -41.76
CA GLU A 235 63.16 -46.06 -41.16
C GLU A 235 63.20 -47.42 -41.88
N ALA A 236 62.05 -47.97 -42.27
CA ALA A 236 61.97 -49.19 -43.06
C ALA A 236 62.57 -49.02 -44.47
N ALA A 237 62.30 -47.89 -45.13
CA ALA A 237 62.91 -47.55 -46.40
C ALA A 237 64.42 -47.38 -46.27
N GLY A 238 64.90 -46.72 -45.21
CA GLY A 238 66.32 -46.61 -44.88
C GLY A 238 66.98 -47.98 -44.74
N ARG A 239 66.36 -48.90 -43.98
CA ARG A 239 66.83 -50.30 -43.87
C ARG A 239 66.86 -51.03 -45.21
N GLU A 240 65.90 -50.79 -46.10
CA GLU A 240 65.88 -51.37 -47.44
C GLU A 240 66.96 -50.78 -48.36
N PHE A 241 67.25 -49.48 -48.23
CA PHE A 241 68.39 -48.86 -48.91
C PHE A 241 69.71 -49.44 -48.42
N ASP A 242 69.90 -49.56 -47.11
CA ASP A 242 71.09 -50.20 -46.52
C ASP A 242 71.22 -51.65 -47.02
N ARG A 243 70.10 -52.41 -47.07
CA ARG A 243 70.07 -53.77 -47.63
C ARG A 243 70.48 -53.80 -49.10
N ARG A 244 69.96 -52.89 -49.92
CA ARG A 244 70.31 -52.77 -51.35
C ARG A 244 71.74 -52.31 -51.57
N ASP A 245 72.30 -51.49 -50.69
CA ASP A 245 73.69 -51.07 -50.78
C ASP A 245 74.64 -52.20 -50.37
N VAL A 246 74.25 -53.05 -49.41
CA VAL A 246 74.94 -54.33 -49.14
C VAL A 246 74.83 -55.28 -50.34
N GLU A 247 73.64 -55.45 -50.94
CA GLU A 247 73.43 -56.26 -52.14
C GLU A 247 74.22 -55.69 -53.35
N ARG A 248 74.35 -54.37 -53.49
CA ARG A 248 75.23 -53.71 -54.47
C ARG A 248 76.70 -53.95 -54.19
N ALA A 249 77.13 -53.89 -52.92
CA ALA A 249 78.50 -54.19 -52.52
C ALA A 249 78.87 -55.67 -52.81
N GLU A 250 77.90 -56.59 -52.72
CA GLU A 250 78.08 -57.99 -53.15
C GLU A 250 78.08 -58.16 -54.68
N CYS A 251 77.33 -57.32 -55.41
CA CYS A 251 77.30 -57.28 -56.88
C CYS A 251 78.50 -56.53 -57.51
N ASP A 252 79.24 -55.75 -56.73
CA ASP A 252 80.41 -54.95 -57.13
C ASP A 252 81.66 -55.78 -57.49
N LYS A 253 81.60 -57.11 -57.29
CA LYS A 253 82.58 -58.04 -57.86
C LYS A 253 82.34 -58.28 -59.36
N THR A 254 81.11 -58.15 -59.84
CA THR A 254 80.70 -58.29 -61.25
C THR A 254 80.50 -56.94 -61.96
N HIS A 255 80.31 -55.84 -61.22
CA HIS A 255 80.08 -54.50 -61.79
C HIS A 255 81.35 -53.82 -62.37
N ARG A 256 82.55 -54.20 -61.91
CA ARG A 256 83.80 -53.65 -62.49
C ARG A 256 83.97 -53.94 -63.98
N GLU A 257 83.31 -54.97 -64.51
CA GLU A 257 83.30 -55.27 -65.95
C GLU A 257 82.25 -54.45 -66.74
N MET A 258 81.25 -53.86 -66.06
CA MET A 258 80.14 -53.13 -66.68
C MET A 258 80.29 -51.59 -66.65
N ILE A 259 81.25 -51.06 -65.88
CA ILE A 259 81.55 -49.61 -65.80
C ILE A 259 81.99 -49.03 -67.16
N SER A 260 82.48 -49.84 -68.10
CA SER A 260 82.79 -49.41 -69.47
C SER A 260 81.55 -49.09 -70.33
N CYS A 261 80.35 -49.59 -69.98
CA CYS A 261 79.09 -49.30 -70.70
C CYS A 261 78.25 -48.19 -70.03
N GLN A 262 78.44 -47.93 -68.74
CA GLN A 262 77.62 -46.99 -67.98
C GLN A 262 77.92 -45.51 -68.26
N LYS A 263 79.09 -45.20 -68.83
CA LYS A 263 79.44 -43.83 -69.25
C LYS A 263 78.57 -43.31 -70.40
N MET A 264 77.91 -44.19 -71.16
CA MET A 264 77.01 -43.81 -72.26
C MET A 264 75.54 -43.59 -71.85
N LEU A 265 75.12 -44.05 -70.67
CA LEU A 265 73.72 -43.96 -70.24
C LEU A 265 73.43 -42.74 -69.35
N LYS A 266 74.48 -42.15 -68.76
CA LYS A 266 74.37 -41.01 -67.82
C LYS A 266 74.00 -39.69 -68.51
N ASP A 267 74.17 -39.61 -69.83
CA ASP A 267 73.83 -38.42 -70.63
C ASP A 267 72.39 -38.45 -71.19
N ALA A 268 71.63 -39.54 -71.00
CA ALA A 268 70.30 -39.72 -71.61
C ALA A 268 69.09 -39.70 -70.64
N LEU A 269 69.30 -39.67 -69.32
CA LEU A 269 68.20 -39.68 -68.35
C LEU A 269 68.35 -38.54 -67.33
N GLY A 270 67.95 -37.35 -67.79
CA GLY A 270 67.59 -36.26 -66.91
C GLY A 270 66.35 -36.61 -66.08
N GLY A 271 66.47 -36.39 -64.78
CA GLY A 271 65.39 -36.02 -63.87
C GLY A 271 64.26 -37.03 -63.67
N THR A 272 64.20 -37.64 -62.49
CA THR A 272 62.92 -37.73 -61.75
C THR A 272 63.20 -37.66 -60.26
N GLY A 273 62.88 -36.50 -59.67
CA GLY A 273 62.81 -36.31 -58.23
C GLY A 273 61.69 -37.16 -57.66
N LYS A 274 62.07 -38.16 -56.84
CA LYS A 274 61.13 -38.89 -55.97
C LYS A 274 61.56 -38.90 -54.50
N GLU A 275 62.71 -38.34 -54.15
CA GLU A 275 63.14 -38.15 -52.76
C GLU A 275 62.58 -36.86 -52.12
N GLU A 276 62.10 -35.90 -52.91
CA GLU A 276 61.57 -34.61 -52.41
C GLU A 276 60.13 -34.70 -51.89
N ILE A 277 59.42 -35.80 -52.17
CA ILE A 277 58.02 -36.00 -51.77
C ILE A 277 57.92 -36.48 -50.30
N CYS A 278 58.90 -37.26 -49.82
CA CYS A 278 58.84 -37.83 -48.46
C CYS A 278 59.26 -36.80 -47.39
N VAL A 279 60.29 -35.99 -47.68
CA VAL A 279 60.76 -34.92 -46.76
C VAL A 279 59.76 -33.77 -46.66
N SER A 280 59.10 -33.41 -47.77
CA SER A 280 58.10 -32.32 -47.74
C SER A 280 56.85 -32.69 -46.94
N THR A 281 56.45 -33.96 -46.94
CA THR A 281 55.29 -34.44 -46.17
C THR A 281 55.56 -34.42 -44.66
N ILE A 282 56.74 -34.86 -44.21
CA ILE A 282 57.13 -34.79 -42.78
C ILE A 282 57.21 -33.33 -42.32
N GLY A 283 57.81 -32.44 -43.12
CA GLY A 283 57.87 -31.01 -42.81
C GLY A 283 56.51 -30.30 -42.87
N GLN A 284 55.52 -30.85 -43.57
CA GLN A 284 54.13 -30.37 -43.52
C GLN A 284 53.46 -30.80 -42.21
N LEU A 285 53.57 -32.08 -41.83
CA LEU A 285 53.00 -32.61 -40.59
C LEU A 285 53.57 -31.96 -39.32
N ASP A 286 54.87 -31.62 -39.32
CA ASP A 286 55.49 -30.95 -38.17
C ASP A 286 55.04 -29.48 -38.02
N ARG A 287 54.77 -28.80 -39.14
CA ARG A 287 54.12 -27.48 -39.15
C ARG A 287 52.68 -27.56 -38.65
N ASP A 288 51.90 -28.51 -39.17
CA ASP A 288 50.52 -28.74 -38.74
C ASP A 288 50.43 -29.06 -37.24
N LYS A 289 51.38 -29.85 -36.71
CA LYS A 289 51.50 -30.13 -35.26
C LYS A 289 51.78 -28.85 -34.46
N THR A 290 52.68 -28.00 -34.94
CA THR A 290 53.03 -26.74 -34.27
C THR A 290 51.84 -25.78 -34.24
N ASP A 291 51.13 -25.65 -35.37
CA ASP A 291 49.93 -24.82 -35.49
C ASP A 291 48.81 -25.33 -34.56
N LEU A 292 48.58 -26.65 -34.49
CA LEU A 292 47.62 -27.27 -33.57
C LEU A 292 47.99 -27.06 -32.10
N LEU A 293 49.29 -27.09 -31.74
CA LEU A 293 49.74 -26.80 -30.38
C LEU A 293 49.49 -25.33 -30.00
N GLN A 294 49.69 -24.41 -30.94
CA GLN A 294 49.38 -22.99 -30.74
C GLN A 294 47.87 -22.78 -30.57
N GLU A 295 47.04 -23.39 -31.42
CA GLU A 295 45.58 -23.34 -31.30
C GLU A 295 45.10 -23.93 -29.96
N LEU A 296 45.65 -25.07 -29.54
CA LEU A 296 45.34 -25.68 -28.24
C LEU A 296 45.67 -24.74 -27.06
N SER A 297 46.78 -24.01 -27.14
CA SER A 297 47.15 -23.03 -26.10
C SER A 297 46.19 -21.85 -26.04
N ALA A 298 45.73 -21.36 -27.20
CA ALA A 298 44.76 -20.28 -27.29
C ALA A 298 43.40 -20.69 -26.73
N VAL A 299 42.90 -21.89 -27.11
CA VAL A 299 41.63 -22.44 -26.60
C VAL A 299 41.69 -22.67 -25.09
N LYS A 300 42.82 -23.14 -24.55
CA LYS A 300 43.02 -23.28 -23.09
C LYS A 300 42.94 -21.94 -22.37
N SER A 301 43.60 -20.90 -22.91
CA SER A 301 43.55 -19.56 -22.31
C SER A 301 42.14 -18.97 -22.29
N GLU A 302 41.37 -19.17 -23.37
CA GLU A 302 39.98 -18.69 -23.42
C GLU A 302 39.08 -19.47 -22.46
N ARG A 303 39.26 -20.80 -22.35
CA ARG A 303 38.55 -21.63 -21.35
C ARG A 303 38.80 -21.12 -19.93
N ASP A 304 40.04 -20.83 -19.57
CA ASP A 304 40.40 -20.37 -18.22
C ASP A 304 39.79 -19.00 -17.91
N ARG A 305 39.78 -18.08 -18.89
CA ARG A 305 39.11 -16.78 -18.79
C ARG A 305 37.59 -16.93 -18.57
N VAL A 306 36.94 -17.80 -19.34
CA VAL A 306 35.50 -18.09 -19.21
C VAL A 306 35.19 -18.70 -17.84
N PHE A 307 36.08 -19.54 -17.31
CA PHE A 307 35.94 -20.14 -15.99
C PHE A 307 36.01 -19.10 -14.86
N GLU A 308 36.93 -18.13 -14.93
CA GLU A 308 36.99 -17.02 -13.98
C GLU A 308 35.72 -16.16 -14.02
N GLU A 309 35.19 -15.87 -15.21
CA GLU A 309 33.94 -15.12 -15.38
C GLU A 309 32.74 -15.86 -14.76
N ILE A 310 32.65 -17.19 -14.94
CA ILE A 310 31.63 -18.03 -14.31
C ILE A 310 31.71 -17.95 -12.78
N SER A 311 32.91 -18.03 -12.21
CA SER A 311 33.13 -17.95 -10.77
C SER A 311 32.67 -16.59 -10.22
N PHE A 312 33.02 -15.49 -10.91
CA PHE A 312 32.57 -14.15 -10.55
C PHE A 312 31.03 -14.02 -10.61
N LEU A 313 30.40 -14.51 -11.67
CA LEU A 313 28.94 -14.47 -11.82
C LEU A 313 28.22 -15.31 -10.76
N GLN A 314 28.78 -16.46 -10.36
CA GLN A 314 28.24 -17.27 -9.26
C GLN A 314 28.31 -16.53 -7.92
N GLN A 315 29.43 -15.88 -7.61
CA GLN A 315 29.54 -15.08 -6.40
C GLN A 315 28.57 -13.89 -6.42
N HIS A 316 28.41 -13.23 -7.56
CA HIS A 316 27.43 -12.14 -7.68
C HIS A 316 25.99 -12.63 -7.52
N ARG A 317 25.63 -13.78 -8.10
CA ARG A 317 24.30 -14.38 -7.97
C ARG A 317 23.96 -14.70 -6.50
N THR A 318 24.89 -15.33 -5.78
CA THR A 318 24.69 -15.65 -4.35
C THR A 318 24.52 -14.39 -3.50
N HIS A 319 25.25 -13.31 -3.79
CA HIS A 319 25.05 -12.03 -3.11
C HIS A 319 23.67 -11.42 -3.38
N LEU A 320 23.19 -11.46 -4.63
CA LEU A 320 21.85 -10.98 -4.99
C LEU A 320 20.74 -11.83 -4.35
N GLU A 321 20.92 -13.16 -4.28
CA GLU A 321 20.00 -14.07 -3.59
C GLU A 321 19.87 -13.71 -2.09
N GLU A 322 20.98 -13.40 -1.42
CA GLU A 322 20.95 -12.96 -0.02
C GLU A 322 20.22 -11.61 0.15
N GLN A 323 20.46 -10.65 -0.75
CA GLN A 323 19.74 -9.37 -0.74
C GLN A 323 18.23 -9.54 -0.97
N LEU A 324 17.84 -10.34 -1.96
CA LEU A 324 16.43 -10.64 -2.27
C LEU A 324 15.74 -11.34 -1.09
N SER A 325 16.41 -12.27 -0.41
CA SER A 325 15.88 -12.89 0.80
C SER A 325 15.63 -11.88 1.92
N GLY A 326 16.51 -10.87 2.08
CA GLY A 326 16.34 -9.80 3.05
C GLY A 326 15.12 -8.91 2.74
N PHE A 327 14.96 -8.49 1.48
CA PHE A 327 13.80 -7.68 1.07
C PHE A 327 12.48 -8.45 1.15
N SER A 328 12.47 -9.74 0.82
CA SER A 328 11.28 -10.60 0.94
C SER A 328 10.78 -10.69 2.39
N LEU A 329 11.70 -10.81 3.35
CA LEU A 329 11.37 -10.82 4.78
C LEU A 329 10.74 -9.48 5.22
N LEU A 330 11.34 -8.35 4.82
CA LEU A 330 10.81 -7.01 5.13
C LEU A 330 9.42 -6.77 4.50
N ALA A 331 9.21 -7.21 3.27
CA ALA A 331 7.91 -7.11 2.61
C ALA A 331 6.83 -7.89 3.37
N THR A 332 7.16 -9.10 3.85
CA THR A 332 6.25 -9.93 4.65
C THR A 332 5.93 -9.27 6.00
N GLU A 333 6.91 -8.65 6.65
CA GLU A 333 6.70 -7.94 7.92
C GLU A 333 5.78 -6.72 7.75
N HIS A 334 5.99 -5.92 6.70
CA HIS A 334 5.10 -4.80 6.37
C HIS A 334 3.68 -5.25 5.98
N GLU A 335 3.53 -6.38 5.29
CA GLU A 335 2.22 -6.94 4.98
C GLU A 335 1.47 -7.32 6.27
N ARG A 336 2.16 -7.96 7.22
CA ARG A 336 1.61 -8.28 8.54
C ARG A 336 1.17 -7.04 9.31
N GLU A 337 2.01 -6.00 9.36
CA GLU A 337 1.67 -4.73 10.01
C GLU A 337 0.46 -4.05 9.36
N ARG A 338 0.38 -4.06 8.02
CA ARG A 338 -0.76 -3.53 7.27
C ARG A 338 -2.05 -4.28 7.61
N ASP A 339 -1.99 -5.59 7.72
CA ASP A 339 -3.16 -6.41 8.03
C ASP A 339 -3.60 -6.22 9.50
N GLU A 340 -2.67 -6.11 10.45
CA GLU A 340 -2.97 -5.73 11.84
C GLU A 340 -3.65 -4.35 11.91
N LEU A 341 -3.16 -3.35 11.16
CA LEU A 341 -3.79 -2.01 11.10
C LEU A 341 -5.18 -2.05 10.45
N ARG A 342 -5.39 -2.90 9.44
CA ARG A 342 -6.71 -3.10 8.83
C ARG A 342 -7.69 -3.69 9.84
N GLU A 343 -7.30 -4.73 10.58
CA GLU A 343 -8.13 -5.33 11.63
C GLU A 343 -8.50 -4.32 12.72
N GLN A 344 -7.52 -3.51 13.17
CA GLN A 344 -7.77 -2.44 14.12
C GLN A 344 -8.74 -1.39 13.58
N THR A 345 -8.60 -1.02 12.31
CA THR A 345 -9.49 -0.05 11.64
C THR A 345 -10.91 -0.57 11.57
N VAL A 346 -11.11 -1.83 11.16
CA VAL A 346 -12.43 -2.48 11.10
C VAL A 346 -13.08 -2.49 12.50
N ALA A 347 -12.31 -2.87 13.53
CA ALA A 347 -12.82 -2.89 14.90
C ALA A 347 -13.23 -1.48 15.40
N VAL A 348 -12.55 -0.42 14.95
CA VAL A 348 -12.93 0.97 15.24
C VAL A 348 -14.21 1.35 14.50
N TYR A 349 -14.32 1.00 13.21
CA TYR A 349 -15.52 1.26 12.42
C TYR A 349 -16.74 0.60 13.04
N GLU A 350 -16.70 -0.69 13.34
CA GLU A 350 -17.82 -1.41 13.96
C GLU A 350 -18.30 -0.76 15.27
N LYS A 351 -17.37 -0.24 16.07
CA LYS A 351 -17.71 0.46 17.32
C LYS A 351 -18.40 1.79 17.07
N ILE A 352 -17.93 2.57 16.10
CA ILE A 352 -18.58 3.82 15.69
C ILE A 352 -19.96 3.51 15.14
N GLN A 353 -20.08 2.53 14.25
CA GLN A 353 -21.35 2.09 13.66
C GLN A 353 -22.37 1.65 14.72
N ASN A 354 -21.95 0.85 15.70
CA ASN A 354 -22.83 0.41 16.78
C ASN A 354 -23.28 1.56 17.69
N ARG A 355 -22.36 2.45 18.05
CA ARG A 355 -22.69 3.65 18.84
C ARG A 355 -23.66 4.56 18.09
N ASP A 356 -23.39 4.80 16.82
CA ASP A 356 -24.16 5.71 15.98
C ASP A 356 -25.55 5.13 15.66
N ARG A 357 -25.65 3.81 15.47
CA ARG A 357 -26.92 3.08 15.42
C ARG A 357 -27.74 3.28 16.69
N GLN A 358 -27.13 3.05 17.86
CA GLN A 358 -27.83 3.21 19.14
C GLN A 358 -28.29 4.65 19.34
N PHE A 359 -27.45 5.63 18.99
CA PHE A 359 -27.81 7.04 19.04
C PHE A 359 -29.04 7.36 18.18
N VAL A 360 -29.08 6.85 16.94
CA VAL A 360 -30.23 7.09 16.05
C VAL A 360 -31.49 6.44 16.62
N LEU A 361 -31.40 5.21 17.14
CA LEU A 361 -32.54 4.54 17.78
C LEU A 361 -33.04 5.28 19.03
N ASP A 362 -32.13 5.78 19.86
CA ASP A 362 -32.47 6.50 21.09
C ASP A 362 -33.13 7.86 20.81
N ARG A 363 -32.70 8.54 19.74
CA ARG A 363 -33.15 9.90 19.41
C ARG A 363 -34.35 9.94 18.46
N TYR A 364 -34.35 9.13 17.41
CA TYR A 364 -35.35 9.14 16.35
C TYR A 364 -36.29 7.92 16.40
N GLY A 365 -36.02 6.95 17.29
CA GLY A 365 -36.79 5.71 17.37
C GLY A 365 -36.43 4.72 16.25
N PRO A 366 -37.19 3.62 16.12
CA PRO A 366 -37.04 2.68 15.01
C PRO A 366 -37.49 3.32 13.68
N GLY A 367 -36.79 3.04 12.59
CA GLY A 367 -37.16 3.48 11.24
C GLY A 367 -38.37 2.75 10.63
N PRO A 368 -38.70 3.01 9.36
CA PRO A 368 -37.91 3.77 8.39
C PRO A 368 -37.89 5.28 8.69
N TYR A 369 -36.74 5.91 8.45
CA TYR A 369 -36.60 7.35 8.62
C TYR A 369 -36.93 8.05 7.32
N ARG A 370 -37.74 9.10 7.38
CA ARG A 370 -38.10 9.91 6.23
C ARG A 370 -37.70 11.37 6.46
N VAL A 371 -37.22 12.00 5.39
CA VAL A 371 -36.79 13.40 5.41
C VAL A 371 -37.56 14.14 4.32
N GLU A 372 -38.30 15.17 4.72
CA GLU A 372 -38.88 16.12 3.78
C GLU A 372 -37.87 17.25 3.52
N VAL A 373 -37.58 17.50 2.24
CA VAL A 373 -36.75 18.62 1.78
C VAL A 373 -37.65 19.55 0.98
N VAL A 374 -37.89 20.75 1.49
CA VAL A 374 -38.65 21.79 0.79
C VAL A 374 -37.67 22.70 0.06
N ILE A 375 -37.94 22.91 -1.22
CA ILE A 375 -37.10 23.70 -2.10
C ILE A 375 -37.88 24.89 -2.66
N GLU A 376 -37.16 25.95 -2.98
CA GLU A 376 -37.67 27.12 -3.68
C GLU A 376 -37.18 27.12 -5.12
N LEU A 377 -38.11 27.07 -6.07
CA LEU A 377 -37.80 27.16 -7.50
C LEU A 377 -37.68 28.63 -7.93
N PRO A 378 -36.74 28.97 -8.84
CA PRO A 378 -36.56 30.32 -9.36
C PRO A 378 -37.63 30.65 -10.41
N THR A 379 -38.85 30.90 -9.95
CA THR A 379 -39.99 31.38 -10.74
C THR A 379 -40.28 32.84 -10.42
N GLU A 380 -41.02 33.55 -11.29
CA GLU A 380 -41.40 34.97 -11.03
C GLU A 380 -42.09 35.16 -9.67
N ILE A 381 -42.85 34.15 -9.25
CA ILE A 381 -43.39 34.01 -7.91
C ILE A 381 -42.76 32.75 -7.32
N PRO A 382 -41.88 32.85 -6.31
CA PRO A 382 -41.23 31.69 -5.73
C PRO A 382 -42.25 30.64 -5.28
N THR A 383 -42.16 29.43 -5.83
CA THR A 383 -43.00 28.30 -5.44
C THR A 383 -42.20 27.37 -4.54
N HIS A 384 -42.77 27.04 -3.38
CA HIS A 384 -42.22 26.02 -2.49
C HIS A 384 -42.80 24.67 -2.83
N GLU A 385 -41.93 23.71 -3.08
CA GLU A 385 -42.30 22.33 -3.37
C GLU A 385 -41.45 21.37 -2.54
N SER A 386 -41.95 20.16 -2.27
CA SER A 386 -41.26 19.23 -1.37
C SER A 386 -40.96 17.87 -1.98
N LEU A 387 -39.79 17.37 -1.60
CA LEU A 387 -39.25 16.05 -1.90
C LEU A 387 -39.29 15.22 -0.62
N ILE A 388 -39.63 13.93 -0.71
CA ILE A 388 -39.49 13.02 0.44
C ILE A 388 -38.47 11.95 0.11
N LEU A 389 -37.47 11.86 0.98
CA LEU A 389 -36.43 10.85 1.00
C LEU A 389 -36.76 9.81 2.07
N GLU A 390 -36.71 8.52 1.73
CA GLU A 390 -36.66 7.43 2.69
C GLU A 390 -35.21 6.99 2.85
N LEU A 391 -34.68 7.06 4.07
CA LEU A 391 -33.30 6.67 4.35
C LEU A 391 -33.16 5.15 4.29
N GLY A 392 -31.95 4.70 3.97
CA GLY A 392 -31.60 3.29 3.91
C GLY A 392 -31.70 2.61 5.28
N PRO A 393 -31.56 1.28 5.31
CA PRO A 393 -31.59 0.53 6.55
C PRO A 393 -30.46 0.94 7.50
N LEU A 394 -30.80 1.20 8.77
CA LEU A 394 -29.85 1.60 9.80
C LEU A 394 -28.81 0.53 10.09
N ASP A 395 -29.09 -0.72 9.73
CA ASP A 395 -28.18 -1.83 9.94
C ASP A 395 -27.01 -1.88 8.96
N ILE A 396 -27.14 -1.20 7.83
CA ILE A 396 -26.15 -1.21 6.75
C ILE A 396 -25.23 0.03 6.83
N MET A 397 -25.81 1.22 7.06
CA MET A 397 -25.06 2.51 7.04
C MET A 397 -25.41 3.43 8.23
N PRO A 398 -25.26 2.96 9.48
CA PRO A 398 -25.67 3.73 10.65
C PRO A 398 -24.93 5.07 10.82
N HIS A 399 -23.63 5.13 10.52
CA HIS A 399 -22.85 6.35 10.67
C HIS A 399 -23.29 7.43 9.67
N THR A 400 -23.52 7.02 8.43
CA THR A 400 -23.97 7.88 7.34
C THR A 400 -25.37 8.41 7.59
N ILE A 401 -26.30 7.53 7.97
CA ILE A 401 -27.68 7.89 8.31
C ILE A 401 -27.70 8.84 9.51
N LYS A 402 -26.96 8.55 10.58
CA LYS A 402 -26.82 9.45 11.73
C LYS A 402 -26.36 10.83 11.30
N THR A 403 -25.28 10.88 10.52
CA THR A 403 -24.68 12.15 10.09
C THR A 403 -25.67 12.98 9.28
N PHE A 404 -26.36 12.36 8.32
CA PHE A 404 -27.39 13.04 7.54
C PHE A 404 -28.55 13.54 8.40
N LEU A 405 -29.08 12.72 9.31
CA LEU A 405 -30.16 13.13 10.23
C LEU A 405 -29.75 14.29 11.14
N GLU A 406 -28.55 14.25 11.72
CA GLU A 406 -28.04 15.36 12.55
C GLU A 406 -27.86 16.64 11.73
N MET A 407 -27.45 16.53 10.48
CA MET A 407 -27.33 17.67 9.56
C MET A 407 -28.70 18.28 9.20
N ILE A 408 -29.73 17.46 9.05
CA ILE A 408 -31.12 17.89 8.85
C ILE A 408 -31.64 18.58 10.11
N GLU A 409 -31.47 17.98 11.29
CA GLU A 409 -31.92 18.53 12.58
C GLU A 409 -31.23 19.87 12.90
N ARG A 410 -29.98 20.04 12.49
CA ARG A 410 -29.19 21.27 12.71
C ARG A 410 -29.34 22.29 11.58
N GLU A 411 -30.27 22.07 10.65
CA GLU A 411 -30.56 23.01 9.56
C GLU A 411 -29.31 23.36 8.73
N THR A 412 -28.36 22.44 8.63
CA THR A 412 -27.09 22.70 7.92
C THR A 412 -27.30 22.89 6.43
N TYR A 413 -28.34 22.27 5.88
CA TYR A 413 -28.72 22.37 4.47
C TYR A 413 -29.59 23.59 4.13
N ILE A 414 -30.19 24.27 5.13
CA ILE A 414 -31.03 25.44 4.87
C ILE A 414 -30.17 26.57 4.30
N ASP A 415 -30.68 27.30 3.31
CA ASP A 415 -29.96 28.29 2.50
C ASP A 415 -28.91 27.70 1.55
N GLY A 416 -28.70 26.38 1.58
CA GLY A 416 -27.94 25.66 0.56
C GLY A 416 -28.72 25.58 -0.76
N THR A 417 -28.04 25.12 -1.81
CA THR A 417 -28.64 25.02 -3.15
C THR A 417 -28.44 23.65 -3.77
N PHE A 418 -29.27 23.34 -4.76
CA PHE A 418 -28.87 22.41 -5.81
C PHE A 418 -27.90 23.15 -6.74
N ILE A 419 -26.69 22.60 -6.86
CA ILE A 419 -25.52 23.25 -7.47
C ILE A 419 -25.49 23.00 -8.98
N LEU A 420 -25.66 21.75 -9.37
CA LEU A 420 -25.55 21.32 -10.76
C LEU A 420 -26.42 20.11 -11.04
N ALA A 421 -26.80 19.93 -12.30
CA ALA A 421 -27.38 18.69 -12.81
C ALA A 421 -26.65 18.25 -14.08
N LYS A 422 -26.01 17.09 -13.99
CA LYS A 422 -25.40 16.39 -15.12
C LYS A 422 -26.32 15.26 -15.58
N ASP A 423 -25.98 14.64 -16.70
CA ASP A 423 -26.80 13.60 -17.33
C ASP A 423 -27.18 12.43 -16.40
N HIS A 424 -26.37 12.16 -15.37
CA HIS A 424 -26.54 11.01 -14.48
C HIS A 424 -26.86 11.37 -13.03
N ILE A 425 -26.66 12.62 -12.60
CA ILE A 425 -26.88 13.05 -11.21
C ILE A 425 -27.32 14.51 -11.09
N ILE A 426 -28.04 14.83 -10.00
CA ILE A 426 -28.20 16.19 -9.49
C ILE A 426 -27.41 16.32 -8.20
N LEU A 427 -26.57 17.34 -8.06
CA LEU A 427 -25.75 17.60 -6.86
C LEU A 427 -26.36 18.74 -6.04
N GLY A 428 -26.49 18.55 -4.72
CA GLY A 428 -26.99 19.57 -3.80
C GLY A 428 -26.32 19.50 -2.43
N GLY A 429 -26.41 20.59 -1.67
CA GLY A 429 -25.81 20.65 -0.33
C GLY A 429 -25.70 22.07 0.22
N PRO A 430 -24.94 22.25 1.32
CA PRO A 430 -24.78 23.55 1.99
C PRO A 430 -23.77 24.43 1.25
N SER A 431 -24.08 24.76 0.00
CA SER A 431 -23.32 25.70 -0.83
C SER A 431 -24.25 26.42 -1.80
N ASP A 432 -23.87 27.64 -2.17
CA ASP A 432 -24.57 28.53 -3.08
C ASP A 432 -23.58 29.11 -4.09
N LEU A 433 -23.62 28.66 -5.35
CA LEU A 433 -22.70 29.18 -6.38
C LEU A 433 -22.93 30.66 -6.73
N HIS A 434 -24.08 31.22 -6.35
CA HIS A 434 -24.49 32.57 -6.71
C HIS A 434 -24.24 33.59 -5.60
N ASP A 435 -24.00 33.15 -4.36
CA ASP A 435 -23.76 34.03 -3.21
C ASP A 435 -22.57 33.55 -2.36
N ALA A 436 -21.44 34.25 -2.51
CA ALA A 436 -20.22 33.97 -1.75
C ALA A 436 -20.34 34.31 -0.25
N GLU A 437 -21.14 35.31 0.12
CA GLU A 437 -21.38 35.65 1.52
C GLU A 437 -22.22 34.56 2.18
N ASN A 438 -23.23 34.06 1.47
CA ASN A 438 -24.03 32.92 1.94
C ASN A 438 -23.17 31.65 2.13
N ASN A 439 -22.24 31.35 1.20
CA ASN A 439 -21.29 30.24 1.37
C ASN A 439 -20.45 30.36 2.65
N GLN A 440 -20.02 31.57 3.01
CA GLN A 440 -19.29 31.80 4.24
C GLN A 440 -20.17 31.47 5.46
N ARG A 441 -21.43 31.93 5.48
CA ARG A 441 -22.39 31.62 6.56
C ARG A 441 -22.67 30.12 6.67
N LEU A 442 -22.87 29.44 5.54
CA LEU A 442 -23.06 27.98 5.48
C LEU A 442 -21.84 27.23 6.03
N THR A 443 -20.64 27.65 5.63
CA THR A 443 -19.37 27.11 6.14
C THR A 443 -19.24 27.31 7.65
N GLU A 444 -19.52 28.51 8.14
CA GLU A 444 -19.49 28.82 9.58
C GLU A 444 -20.50 27.97 10.36
N ARG A 445 -21.73 27.82 9.85
CA ARG A 445 -22.77 26.96 10.45
C ARG A 445 -22.32 25.50 10.53
N MET A 446 -21.72 24.98 9.47
CA MET A 446 -21.16 23.63 9.46
C MET A 446 -20.06 23.46 10.52
N LEU A 447 -19.10 24.38 10.56
CA LEU A 447 -17.98 24.34 11.50
C LEU A 447 -18.44 24.46 12.96
N GLN A 448 -19.44 25.30 13.24
CA GLN A 448 -20.07 25.43 14.57
C GLN A 448 -20.64 24.09 15.07
N HIS A 449 -21.06 23.23 14.14
CA HIS A 449 -21.61 21.92 14.43
C HIS A 449 -20.58 20.77 14.34
N GLY A 450 -19.33 21.09 14.04
CA GLY A 450 -18.23 20.12 13.94
C GLY A 450 -18.15 19.40 12.59
N TYR A 451 -18.81 19.91 11.55
CA TYR A 451 -18.71 19.37 10.19
C TYR A 451 -17.70 20.18 9.36
N HIS A 452 -16.88 19.50 8.56
CA HIS A 452 -15.98 20.16 7.63
C HIS A 452 -16.68 20.33 6.26
N PRO A 453 -16.54 21.50 5.58
CA PRO A 453 -17.15 21.71 4.25
C PRO A 453 -16.69 20.70 3.18
N ASP A 454 -15.49 20.14 3.36
CA ASP A 454 -14.92 19.08 2.50
C ASP A 454 -15.06 17.66 3.09
N GLY A 455 -15.86 17.46 4.14
CA GLY A 455 -15.91 16.21 4.91
C GLY A 455 -16.90 16.23 6.08
N ALA A 456 -18.05 15.56 5.93
CA ALA A 456 -18.99 15.37 7.03
C ALA A 456 -18.86 13.98 7.70
N LEU A 457 -18.48 12.94 6.96
CA LEU A 457 -18.35 11.58 7.46
C LEU A 457 -16.93 11.29 7.94
N LEU A 458 -16.82 10.45 8.98
CA LEU A 458 -15.54 9.92 9.46
C LEU A 458 -14.97 8.83 8.55
N PHE A 459 -15.87 8.06 7.92
CA PHE A 459 -15.56 7.06 6.90
C PHE A 459 -16.80 6.81 6.04
N ASN A 460 -16.58 6.32 4.82
CA ASN A 460 -17.67 5.97 3.91
C ASN A 460 -18.20 4.57 4.26
N GLU A 461 -19.50 4.45 4.45
CA GLU A 461 -20.18 3.16 4.52
C GLU A 461 -20.83 2.88 3.17
N TYR A 462 -20.62 1.68 2.65
CA TYR A 462 -21.19 1.25 1.38
C TYR A 462 -21.62 -0.21 1.46
N SER A 463 -22.71 -0.55 0.79
CA SER A 463 -23.20 -1.91 0.67
C SER A 463 -23.80 -2.16 -0.69
N ASP A 464 -23.47 -3.32 -1.27
CA ASP A 464 -24.05 -3.79 -2.53
C ASP A 464 -25.56 -4.09 -2.40
N GLU A 465 -26.06 -4.26 -1.16
CA GLU A 465 -27.49 -4.45 -0.88
C GLU A 465 -28.30 -3.14 -1.01
N TYR A 466 -27.62 -1.99 -1.03
CA TYR A 466 -28.24 -0.69 -1.23
C TYR A 466 -27.52 0.08 -2.36
N PRO A 467 -27.64 -0.38 -3.62
CA PRO A 467 -26.84 0.10 -4.73
C PRO A 467 -27.27 1.49 -5.23
N HIS A 468 -26.40 2.13 -6.03
CA HIS A 468 -26.66 3.43 -6.66
C HIS A 468 -27.57 3.30 -7.89
N VAL A 469 -28.87 3.10 -7.67
CA VAL A 469 -29.86 3.03 -8.75
C VAL A 469 -30.57 4.37 -8.95
N GLN A 470 -31.35 4.50 -10.03
CA GLN A 470 -32.13 5.72 -10.30
C GLN A 470 -33.02 6.07 -9.09
N GLY A 471 -33.01 7.34 -8.70
CA GLY A 471 -33.76 7.86 -7.57
C GLY A 471 -33.13 7.59 -6.21
N THR A 472 -31.92 7.03 -6.12
CA THR A 472 -31.18 6.97 -4.85
C THR A 472 -30.36 8.23 -4.60
N VAL A 473 -30.02 8.46 -3.33
CA VAL A 473 -29.24 9.60 -2.87
C VAL A 473 -27.96 9.10 -2.21
N GLY A 474 -26.84 9.73 -2.53
CA GLY A 474 -25.56 9.39 -1.93
C GLY A 474 -24.67 10.58 -1.61
N PHE A 475 -23.66 10.36 -0.78
CA PHE A 475 -22.60 11.33 -0.54
C PHE A 475 -21.44 11.11 -1.51
N THR A 476 -20.78 12.19 -1.92
CA THR A 476 -19.62 12.12 -2.83
C THR A 476 -18.39 11.51 -2.12
N ALA A 477 -17.82 10.36 -2.52
CA ALA A 477 -16.72 9.72 -1.76
C ALA A 477 -15.42 10.55 -1.71
N GLY A 478 -15.17 11.41 -2.68
CA GLY A 478 -13.97 12.26 -2.70
C GLY A 478 -13.97 13.31 -1.58
N LYS A 479 -15.15 13.60 -1.02
CA LYS A 479 -15.34 14.57 0.07
C LYS A 479 -16.16 14.02 1.24
N SER A 480 -16.72 12.82 1.20
CA SER A 480 -17.44 12.21 2.34
C SER A 480 -18.53 13.13 2.94
N GLY A 481 -19.37 13.75 2.11
CA GLY A 481 -20.34 14.78 2.55
C GLY A 481 -19.68 16.15 2.77
N PRO A 482 -20.41 17.23 3.08
CA PRO A 482 -21.86 17.34 3.27
C PRO A 482 -22.66 17.29 1.96
N MET A 483 -21.96 17.41 0.83
CA MET A 483 -22.53 17.41 -0.52
C MET A 483 -23.12 16.04 -0.86
N PHE A 484 -24.41 16.02 -1.18
CA PHE A 484 -25.11 14.83 -1.63
C PHE A 484 -25.50 14.96 -3.10
N TYR A 485 -25.67 13.82 -3.76
CA TYR A 485 -26.19 13.75 -5.11
C TYR A 485 -27.37 12.81 -5.19
N ILE A 486 -28.19 13.01 -6.22
CA ILE A 486 -29.36 12.23 -6.55
C ILE A 486 -29.10 11.56 -7.89
N ASN A 487 -29.17 10.23 -7.93
CA ASN A 487 -28.99 9.45 -9.14
C ASN A 487 -30.20 9.62 -10.09
N LEU A 488 -29.94 10.08 -11.31
CA LEU A 488 -30.95 10.18 -12.38
C LEU A 488 -31.04 8.91 -13.22
N ILE A 489 -29.98 8.10 -13.20
CA ILE A 489 -29.88 6.80 -13.85
C ILE A 489 -29.26 5.79 -12.88
N ASN A 490 -29.15 4.52 -13.28
CA ASN A 490 -28.39 3.55 -12.49
C ASN A 490 -26.88 3.83 -12.62
N ASN A 491 -26.26 4.23 -11.52
CA ASN A 491 -24.83 4.52 -11.42
C ASN A 491 -24.08 3.54 -10.50
N SER A 492 -24.61 2.33 -10.31
CA SER A 492 -24.01 1.31 -9.41
C SER A 492 -22.57 0.99 -9.80
N GLU A 493 -22.25 0.96 -11.08
CA GLU A 493 -20.88 0.70 -11.56
C GLU A 493 -19.93 1.87 -11.28
N ILE A 494 -20.40 3.11 -11.44
CA ILE A 494 -19.58 4.32 -11.31
C ILE A 494 -19.36 4.63 -9.83
N HIS A 495 -20.46 4.84 -9.08
CA HIS A 495 -20.41 5.26 -7.69
C HIS A 495 -20.18 4.09 -6.72
N GLY A 496 -20.55 2.86 -7.09
CA GLY A 496 -20.23 1.67 -6.29
C GLY A 496 -18.75 1.33 -6.30
N ALA A 497 -18.04 1.50 -7.42
CA ALA A 497 -16.59 1.32 -7.48
C ALA A 497 -15.83 2.32 -6.58
N LEU A 498 -16.36 3.53 -6.43
CA LEU A 498 -15.84 4.56 -5.53
C LEU A 498 -16.24 4.35 -4.06
N LYS A 499 -17.17 3.41 -3.79
CA LYS A 499 -17.78 3.17 -2.48
C LYS A 499 -18.39 4.44 -1.89
N ASP A 500 -19.06 5.22 -2.72
CA ASP A 500 -19.89 6.33 -2.28
C ASP A 500 -21.02 5.80 -1.39
N PRO A 501 -21.29 6.39 -0.22
CA PRO A 501 -22.44 5.99 0.58
C PRO A 501 -23.74 6.29 -0.16
N CYS A 502 -24.54 5.26 -0.45
CA CYS A 502 -25.90 5.39 -1.00
C CYS A 502 -26.87 5.26 0.17
N PHE A 503 -27.35 6.35 0.75
CA PHE A 503 -27.99 6.30 2.07
C PHE A 503 -29.48 6.65 2.07
N ALA A 504 -30.07 7.02 0.93
CA ALA A 504 -31.50 7.25 0.83
C ALA A 504 -32.05 6.97 -0.57
N LYS A 505 -33.37 6.98 -0.70
CA LYS A 505 -34.08 6.93 -1.98
C LYS A 505 -35.26 7.87 -1.97
N PHE A 506 -35.62 8.39 -3.14
CA PHE A 506 -36.83 9.16 -3.31
C PHE A 506 -38.07 8.27 -3.18
N ILE A 507 -39.07 8.77 -2.45
CA ILE A 507 -40.40 8.14 -2.39
C ILE A 507 -41.51 9.10 -2.84
N ARG A 508 -41.24 10.42 -2.90
CA ARG A 508 -42.17 11.45 -3.42
C ARG A 508 -41.41 12.59 -4.10
N GLY A 509 -42.02 13.18 -5.14
CA GLY A 509 -41.49 14.36 -5.85
C GLY A 509 -40.62 14.02 -7.07
N PHE A 510 -40.85 12.89 -7.73
CA PHE A 510 -40.11 12.50 -8.94
C PHE A 510 -40.33 13.48 -10.11
N ASP A 511 -41.56 13.99 -10.26
CA ASP A 511 -41.92 15.01 -11.25
C ASP A 511 -41.20 16.35 -11.00
N LEU A 512 -40.99 16.69 -9.72
CA LEU A 512 -40.19 17.84 -9.34
C LEU A 512 -38.71 17.61 -9.69
N LEU A 513 -38.18 16.41 -9.41
CA LEU A 513 -36.81 16.07 -9.78
C LEU A 513 -36.56 16.13 -11.29
N GLU A 514 -37.50 15.64 -12.10
CA GLU A 514 -37.44 15.75 -13.56
C GLU A 514 -37.46 17.21 -14.03
N ARG A 515 -38.29 18.05 -13.41
CA ARG A 515 -38.31 19.49 -13.69
C ARG A 515 -36.98 20.15 -13.34
N ILE A 516 -36.43 19.88 -12.15
CA ILE A 516 -35.11 20.39 -11.74
C ILE A 516 -34.05 19.98 -12.77
N ALA A 517 -34.02 18.71 -13.19
CA ALA A 517 -33.04 18.22 -14.16
C ALA A 517 -33.14 18.93 -15.53
N GLN A 518 -34.30 19.47 -15.90
CA GLN A 518 -34.57 20.18 -17.15
C GLN A 518 -34.37 21.70 -17.06
N MET A 519 -34.07 22.25 -15.88
CA MET A 519 -33.86 23.70 -15.71
C MET A 519 -32.65 24.21 -16.52
N PRO A 520 -32.62 25.52 -16.87
CA PRO A 520 -31.49 26.14 -17.55
C PRO A 520 -30.17 25.96 -16.79
N LYS A 521 -29.12 25.58 -17.53
CA LYS A 521 -27.80 25.24 -16.98
C LYS A 521 -26.68 25.82 -17.84
N GLY A 522 -25.59 26.20 -17.21
CA GLY A 522 -24.34 26.59 -17.88
C GLY A 522 -23.62 25.40 -18.53
N GLU A 523 -22.50 25.69 -19.21
CA GLU A 523 -21.71 24.68 -19.94
C GLU A 523 -21.15 23.56 -19.04
N ASP A 524 -20.91 23.85 -17.76
CA ASP A 524 -20.40 22.89 -16.77
C ASP A 524 -21.51 22.07 -16.08
N GLY A 525 -22.77 22.34 -16.43
CA GLY A 525 -23.97 21.74 -15.83
C GLY A 525 -24.46 22.44 -14.56
N SER A 526 -23.82 23.53 -14.12
CA SER A 526 -24.32 24.37 -13.03
C SER A 526 -25.65 25.00 -13.39
N PHE A 527 -26.56 25.15 -12.41
CA PHE A 527 -27.82 25.83 -12.66
C PHE A 527 -27.59 27.32 -12.90
N GLU A 528 -28.28 27.92 -13.86
CA GLU A 528 -28.18 29.37 -14.12
C GLU A 528 -28.86 30.21 -13.03
N SER A 529 -29.81 29.62 -12.30
CA SER A 529 -30.54 30.23 -11.20
C SER A 529 -30.55 29.32 -9.98
N PRO A 530 -30.42 29.86 -8.77
CA PRO A 530 -30.34 29.06 -7.56
C PRO A 530 -31.67 28.34 -7.28
N ILE A 531 -31.57 27.11 -6.80
CA ILE A 531 -32.68 26.32 -6.29
C ILE A 531 -32.42 26.08 -4.81
N TYR A 532 -33.02 26.90 -3.96
CA TYR A 532 -32.71 26.93 -2.54
C TYR A 532 -33.37 25.79 -1.79
N ILE A 533 -32.66 25.22 -0.82
CA ILE A 533 -33.22 24.37 0.21
C ILE A 533 -33.70 25.30 1.33
N VAL A 534 -35.01 25.47 1.46
CA VAL A 534 -35.61 26.44 2.40
C VAL A 534 -36.07 25.80 3.70
N ARG A 535 -36.30 24.49 3.71
CA ARG A 535 -36.68 23.75 4.92
C ARG A 535 -36.27 22.28 4.79
N THR A 536 -35.82 21.70 5.89
CA THR A 536 -35.59 20.26 6.00
C THR A 536 -36.17 19.74 7.31
N GLU A 537 -36.87 18.61 7.28
CA GLU A 537 -37.51 18.06 8.47
C GLU A 537 -37.50 16.54 8.44
N VAL A 538 -37.25 15.91 9.60
CA VAL A 538 -37.47 14.47 9.78
C VAL A 538 -38.96 14.26 10.00
N VAL A 539 -39.62 13.57 9.06
CA VAL A 539 -41.06 13.32 9.13
C VAL A 539 -41.32 11.95 9.75
N ASN A 540 -42.11 11.93 10.82
CA ASN A 540 -42.64 10.70 11.41
C ASN A 540 -43.99 10.39 10.79
N ASP A 541 -44.24 9.12 10.50
CA ASP A 541 -45.53 8.64 9.97
C ASP A 541 -46.68 8.72 10.99
#